data_AF-A0A7J4QLL1-F1
#
_entry.id   AF-A0A7J4QLL1-F1
#
_cell.length_a   1.000
_cell.length_b   1.000
_cell.length_c   1.000
_cell.angle_alpha   90.00
_cell.angle_beta   90.00
_cell.angle_gamma   90.00
#
_symmetry.space_group_name_H-M   'P 1'
#
loop_
_entity.id
_entity.type
_entity.pdbx_description
1 polymer ?
#
loop_
_entity_poly.entity_id
_entity_poly.type
_entity_poly.pdbx_seq_one_letter_code
_entity_poly.pdbx_strand_id
1 'polypeptide(L)'
;MPNSLRIAAQVVRAGPHHEVDAEGRLRPRKGGKGPGVVYLGNVATALIHGLQEAATLTMIRPPKFDEQRWELEVKAGDLTVRIHSRPYWGFGLFTKGYLNVLEFSGSEALRDRAVFDLAAALGRPPWAFAWPAASDRILKRLGFDRSAHAKAWKDGIQRGRDGLRDDIRTMEERRETVAKRLHAWLDDVGDEPTATHRQHRLIDADEDIEQSRKALNEDHAPGVERALARAEAALIEVDPLDDAPVGGQSEGVTSVLTVEDDLDVVDLT
;
A
#
# COMPACT_ATOMS: atom_id res chain seq x y z
N MET A 1 21.06 -15.77 -7.22
CA MET A 1 20.28 -15.14 -6.14
C MET A 1 18.84 -15.03 -6.61
N PRO A 2 17.91 -15.93 -6.22
CA PRO A 2 16.67 -16.09 -6.98
C PRO A 2 15.46 -15.44 -6.32
N ASN A 3 15.59 -14.25 -5.71
CA ASN A 3 14.41 -13.58 -5.12
C ASN A 3 14.34 -12.07 -5.39
N SER A 4 14.73 -11.67 -6.60
CA SER A 4 14.61 -10.30 -7.07
C SER A 4 13.78 -10.22 -8.35
N LEU A 5 12.85 -9.27 -8.42
CA LEU A 5 12.08 -8.97 -9.64
C LEU A 5 12.60 -7.64 -10.20
N ARG A 6 12.91 -7.61 -11.50
CA ARG A 6 13.39 -6.41 -12.18
C ARG A 6 12.47 -6.05 -13.33
N ILE A 7 11.87 -4.87 -13.26
CA ILE A 7 10.96 -4.35 -14.29
C ILE A 7 11.26 -2.87 -14.55
N ALA A 8 10.60 -2.31 -15.55
CA ALA A 8 10.83 -0.92 -15.94
C ALA A 8 9.50 -0.31 -16.38
N ALA A 9 9.31 0.98 -16.10
CA ALA A 9 8.14 1.74 -16.54
C ALA A 9 8.54 3.15 -16.97
N GLN A 10 7.89 3.65 -18.01
CA GLN A 10 8.11 5.01 -18.50
C GLN A 10 7.59 6.05 -17.51
N VAL A 11 8.41 7.07 -17.22
CA VAL A 11 7.97 8.29 -16.54
C VAL A 11 7.21 9.16 -17.55
N VAL A 12 5.97 9.53 -17.24
CA VAL A 12 5.13 10.35 -18.13
C VAL A 12 4.97 11.78 -17.61
N ARG A 13 4.99 11.94 -16.29
CA ARG A 13 4.95 13.24 -15.61
C ARG A 13 6.01 13.25 -14.53
N ALA A 14 6.73 14.35 -14.37
CA ALA A 14 7.64 14.59 -13.26
C ALA A 14 7.64 16.07 -12.93
N GLY A 15 7.80 16.40 -11.65
CA GLY A 15 7.81 17.77 -11.16
C GLY A 15 8.79 17.93 -10.00
N PRO A 16 9.25 19.17 -9.74
CA PRO A 16 10.29 19.47 -8.76
C PRO A 16 9.74 19.60 -7.34
N HIS A 17 9.04 18.57 -6.87
CA HIS A 17 8.34 18.58 -5.58
C HIS A 17 9.19 18.05 -4.41
N HIS A 18 10.37 17.51 -4.69
CA HIS A 18 11.22 16.89 -3.69
C HIS A 18 12.65 17.41 -3.75
N GLU A 19 13.33 17.36 -2.62
CA GLU A 19 14.76 17.67 -2.47
C GLU A 19 15.45 16.63 -1.58
N VAL A 20 16.77 16.60 -1.61
CA VAL A 20 17.59 15.75 -0.74
C VAL A 20 18.12 16.58 0.42
N ASP A 21 17.87 16.13 1.66
CA ASP A 21 18.42 16.77 2.86
C ASP A 21 19.92 16.44 3.05
N ALA A 22 20.55 17.06 4.05
CA ALA A 22 21.98 16.90 4.32
C ALA A 22 22.36 15.44 4.66
N GLU A 23 21.39 14.68 5.18
CA GLU A 23 21.52 13.26 5.53
C GLU A 23 21.24 12.32 4.35
N GLY A 24 20.98 12.85 3.15
CA GLY A 24 20.73 12.05 1.95
C GLY A 24 19.32 11.48 1.87
N ARG A 25 18.36 12.00 2.65
CA ARG A 25 16.97 11.55 2.66
C ARG A 25 16.13 12.43 1.74
N LEU A 26 15.11 11.81 1.16
CA LEU A 26 14.16 12.51 0.29
C LEU A 26 13.14 13.28 1.14
N ARG A 27 12.95 14.57 0.86
CA ARG A 27 12.01 15.44 1.58
C ARG A 27 11.10 16.20 0.61
N PRO A 28 9.87 16.56 1.02
CA PRO A 28 9.07 17.55 0.30
C PRO A 28 9.81 18.88 0.22
N ARG A 29 9.83 19.48 -0.96
CA ARG A 29 10.54 20.74 -1.21
C ARG A 29 9.78 21.92 -0.62
N LYS A 30 10.48 22.80 0.12
CA LYS A 30 9.88 23.99 0.78
C LYS A 30 9.95 25.30 -0.02
N GLY A 31 10.20 25.24 -1.33
CA GLY A 31 10.07 26.42 -2.23
C GLY A 31 11.35 27.21 -2.54
N GLY A 32 12.54 26.76 -2.14
CA GLY A 32 13.82 27.38 -2.52
C GLY A 32 14.41 26.84 -3.83
N LYS A 33 15.21 27.64 -4.55
CA LYS A 33 16.17 27.13 -5.55
C LYS A 33 17.44 26.74 -4.81
N GLY A 34 17.70 25.44 -4.69
CA GLY A 34 18.90 24.91 -4.04
C GLY A 34 19.40 23.66 -4.77
N PRO A 35 20.69 23.31 -4.62
CA PRO A 35 21.20 22.03 -5.10
C PRO A 35 20.44 20.88 -4.44
N GLY A 36 20.14 19.82 -5.20
CA GLY A 36 19.49 18.61 -4.66
C GLY A 36 18.00 18.45 -4.98
N VAL A 37 17.43 19.24 -5.90
CA VAL A 37 16.06 19.02 -6.40
C VAL A 37 15.97 17.67 -7.13
N VAL A 38 14.94 16.88 -6.80
CA VAL A 38 14.71 15.55 -7.37
C VAL A 38 13.39 15.53 -8.15
N TYR A 39 13.45 15.12 -9.41
CA TYR A 39 12.27 14.85 -10.23
C TYR A 39 11.98 13.35 -10.20
N LEU A 40 11.16 12.91 -9.24
CA LEU A 40 10.83 11.50 -9.05
C LEU A 40 10.04 10.90 -10.22
N GLY A 41 9.08 11.66 -10.73
CA GLY A 41 8.17 11.18 -11.74
C GLY A 41 7.06 10.28 -11.21
N ASN A 42 6.01 10.13 -12.01
CA ASN A 42 4.75 9.50 -11.60
C ASN A 42 4.89 8.01 -11.23
N VAL A 43 5.92 7.30 -11.74
CA VAL A 43 6.17 5.89 -11.40
C VAL A 43 6.70 5.77 -9.97
N ALA A 44 7.79 6.47 -9.66
CA ALA A 44 8.35 6.47 -8.32
C ALA A 44 7.38 7.06 -7.29
N THR A 45 6.68 8.15 -7.62
CA THR A 45 5.67 8.73 -6.72
C THR A 45 4.54 7.74 -6.41
N ALA A 46 3.97 7.07 -7.42
CA ALA A 46 2.92 6.08 -7.21
C ALA A 46 3.41 4.89 -6.36
N LEU A 47 4.62 4.40 -6.61
CA LEU A 47 5.22 3.32 -5.84
C LEU A 47 5.43 3.71 -4.36
N ILE A 48 6.01 4.90 -4.11
CA ILE A 48 6.26 5.37 -2.74
C ILE A 48 4.94 5.53 -1.97
N HIS A 49 3.91 6.08 -2.61
CA HIS A 49 2.59 6.23 -1.99
C HIS A 49 1.93 4.87 -1.70
N GLY A 50 2.11 3.88 -2.58
CA GLY A 50 1.55 2.53 -2.39
C GLY A 50 2.22 1.74 -1.26
N LEU A 51 3.50 1.99 -0.98
CA LEU A 51 4.28 1.25 0.04
C LEU A 51 4.09 1.74 1.49
N GLN A 52 3.13 2.65 1.73
CA GLN A 52 2.73 3.19 3.04
C GLN A 52 3.79 4.01 3.82
N GLU A 53 3.32 4.78 4.81
CA GLU A 53 4.04 5.88 5.50
C GLU A 53 5.29 5.46 6.31
N ALA A 54 5.43 4.17 6.64
CA ALA A 54 6.60 3.65 7.38
C ALA A 54 7.82 3.37 6.47
N ALA A 55 7.70 3.60 5.16
CA ALA A 55 8.78 3.34 4.24
C ALA A 55 9.97 4.30 4.48
N THR A 56 11.18 3.73 4.64
CA THR A 56 12.40 4.51 4.70
C THR A 56 12.89 4.81 3.28
N LEU A 57 13.04 6.10 2.96
CA LEU A 57 13.48 6.60 1.65
C LEU A 57 14.92 7.09 1.73
N THR A 58 15.84 6.42 1.03
CA THR A 58 17.27 6.75 1.04
C THR A 58 17.80 7.01 -0.36
N MET A 59 18.35 8.20 -0.61
CA MET A 59 18.97 8.52 -1.90
C MET A 59 20.36 7.88 -1.98
N ILE A 60 20.46 6.74 -2.68
CA ILE A 60 21.73 6.06 -2.92
C ILE A 60 22.61 6.87 -3.86
N ARG A 61 21.99 7.51 -4.87
CA ARG A 61 22.67 8.45 -5.76
C ARG A 61 21.79 9.67 -5.94
N PRO A 62 22.10 10.80 -5.27
CA PRO A 62 21.36 12.03 -5.46
C PRO A 62 21.55 12.56 -6.89
N PRO A 63 20.61 13.37 -7.39
CA PRO A 63 20.77 14.06 -8.66
C PRO A 63 21.98 14.99 -8.62
N LYS A 64 22.58 15.20 -9.80
CA LYS A 64 23.64 16.19 -10.01
C LYS A 64 23.08 17.34 -10.87
N PHE A 65 23.66 17.58 -12.04
CA PHE A 65 23.12 18.54 -13.02
C PHE A 65 21.81 18.06 -13.65
N ASP A 66 21.68 16.75 -13.87
CA ASP A 66 20.45 16.13 -14.38
C ASP A 66 19.59 15.70 -13.19
N GLU A 67 18.59 16.53 -12.86
CA GLU A 67 17.66 16.36 -11.73
C GLU A 67 16.76 15.11 -11.84
N GLN A 68 16.74 14.47 -13.02
CA GLN A 68 16.00 13.24 -13.30
C GLN A 68 16.89 11.98 -13.31
N ARG A 69 18.23 12.10 -13.14
CA ARG A 69 19.13 10.95 -12.96
C ARG A 69 19.47 10.76 -11.49
N TRP A 70 18.92 9.73 -10.90
CA TRP A 70 19.10 9.41 -9.49
C TRP A 70 18.85 7.93 -9.22
N GLU A 71 19.28 7.48 -8.05
CA GLU A 71 19.01 6.14 -7.51
C GLU A 71 18.44 6.30 -6.10
N LEU A 72 17.25 5.74 -5.89
CA LEU A 72 16.51 5.78 -4.63
C LEU A 72 16.30 4.35 -4.14
N GLU A 73 16.50 4.13 -2.86
CA GLU A 73 16.11 2.90 -2.17
C GLU A 73 14.90 3.19 -1.28
N VAL A 74 13.88 2.35 -1.42
CA VAL A 74 12.67 2.36 -0.60
C VAL A 74 12.63 1.06 0.20
N LYS A 75 12.57 1.15 1.52
CA LYS A 75 12.46 -0.01 2.42
C LYS A 75 11.16 0.04 3.20
N ALA A 76 10.32 -0.96 3.07
CA ALA A 76 9.06 -1.11 3.80
C ALA A 76 8.94 -2.55 4.32
N GLY A 77 9.17 -2.75 5.63
CA GLY A 77 9.28 -4.08 6.23
C GLY A 77 10.33 -4.93 5.51
N ASP A 78 9.92 -6.12 5.07
CA ASP A 78 10.77 -7.08 4.34
C ASP A 78 10.91 -6.78 2.82
N LEU A 79 10.22 -5.75 2.32
CA LEU A 79 10.32 -5.33 0.93
C LEU A 79 11.33 -4.20 0.77
N THR A 80 12.30 -4.41 -0.11
CA THR A 80 13.22 -3.37 -0.59
C THR A 80 13.02 -3.16 -2.08
N VAL A 81 12.80 -1.91 -2.49
CA VAL A 81 12.74 -1.53 -3.90
C VAL A 81 13.83 -0.51 -4.21
N ARG A 82 14.71 -0.87 -5.15
CA ARG A 82 15.68 0.07 -5.74
C ARG A 82 15.13 0.63 -7.04
N ILE A 83 15.10 1.95 -7.12
CA ILE A 83 14.56 2.70 -8.23
C ILE A 83 15.71 3.43 -8.91
N HIS A 84 15.98 3.09 -10.17
CA HIS A 84 16.97 3.77 -10.98
C HIS A 84 16.26 4.62 -12.03
N SER A 85 16.36 5.94 -11.90
CA SER A 85 15.86 6.84 -12.93
C SER A 85 16.92 7.06 -14.00
N ARG A 86 16.60 6.70 -15.24
CA ARG A 86 17.53 6.71 -16.37
C ARG A 86 16.87 7.37 -17.59
N PRO A 87 17.60 8.22 -18.33
CA PRO A 87 17.13 8.63 -19.65
C PRO A 87 17.18 7.43 -20.59
N TYR A 88 16.16 7.31 -21.44
CA TYR A 88 16.10 6.26 -22.44
C TYR A 88 15.94 6.78 -23.87
N TRP A 89 15.44 8.00 -24.06
CA TRP A 89 15.42 8.69 -25.36
C TRP A 89 15.41 10.22 -25.21
N GLY A 90 15.55 10.92 -26.34
CA GLY A 90 15.42 12.37 -26.41
C GLY A 90 16.45 13.13 -25.56
N PHE A 91 17.60 12.51 -25.28
CA PHE A 91 18.66 13.03 -24.39
C PHE A 91 18.21 13.40 -22.96
N GLY A 92 17.00 13.00 -22.55
CA GLY A 92 16.44 13.44 -21.27
C GLY A 92 15.94 14.90 -21.27
N LEU A 93 15.68 15.49 -22.44
CA LEU A 93 15.18 16.88 -22.52
C LEU A 93 13.71 17.02 -22.10
N PHE A 94 12.96 15.91 -22.11
CA PHE A 94 11.56 15.87 -21.69
C PHE A 94 11.37 14.79 -20.63
N THR A 95 10.40 14.97 -19.74
CA THR A 95 10.06 13.98 -18.69
C THR A 95 9.72 12.61 -19.27
N LYS A 96 9.04 12.59 -20.42
CA LYS A 96 8.76 11.35 -21.19
C LYS A 96 10.02 10.64 -21.68
N GLY A 97 11.17 11.31 -21.70
CA GLY A 97 12.50 10.79 -22.03
C GLY A 97 13.09 9.84 -21.00
N TYR A 98 12.48 9.71 -19.83
CA TYR A 98 12.98 8.91 -18.71
C TYR A 98 12.12 7.67 -18.46
N LEU A 99 12.77 6.68 -17.87
CA LEU A 99 12.11 5.53 -17.28
C LEU A 99 12.67 5.28 -15.88
N ASN A 100 11.89 4.58 -15.07
CA ASN A 100 12.36 4.03 -13.82
C ASN A 100 12.54 2.52 -13.99
N VAL A 101 13.75 2.04 -13.69
CA VAL A 101 14.02 0.61 -13.50
C VAL A 101 13.79 0.31 -12.03
N LEU A 102 12.94 -0.68 -11.75
CA LEU A 102 12.53 -1.07 -10.43
C LEU A 102 13.10 -2.45 -10.14
N GLU A 103 13.84 -2.56 -9.04
CA GLU A 103 14.44 -3.80 -8.54
C GLU A 103 13.84 -4.11 -7.18
N PHE A 104 12.88 -5.03 -7.16
CA PHE A 104 12.20 -5.48 -5.96
C PHE A 104 12.94 -6.68 -5.36
N SER A 105 13.18 -6.65 -4.05
CA SER A 105 13.76 -7.75 -3.27
C SER A 105 12.96 -7.93 -1.99
N GLY A 106 12.72 -9.18 -1.57
CA GLY A 106 11.86 -9.50 -0.43
C GLY A 106 11.01 -10.74 -0.68
N SER A 107 9.97 -10.94 0.12
CA SER A 107 9.02 -12.04 -0.10
C SER A 107 8.29 -11.89 -1.44
N GLU A 108 7.92 -13.00 -2.07
CA GLU A 108 7.22 -12.98 -3.36
C GLU A 108 5.86 -12.27 -3.25
N ALA A 109 5.09 -12.57 -2.21
CA ALA A 109 3.80 -11.94 -1.95
C ALA A 109 3.89 -10.40 -1.89
N LEU A 110 4.86 -9.84 -1.15
CA LEU A 110 5.02 -8.38 -1.05
C LEU A 110 5.44 -7.74 -2.39
N ARG A 111 6.28 -8.43 -3.16
CA ARG A 111 6.70 -7.94 -4.49
C ARG A 111 5.54 -7.91 -5.46
N ASP A 112 4.78 -9.00 -5.55
CA ASP A 112 3.65 -9.11 -6.47
C ASP A 112 2.53 -8.15 -6.06
N ARG A 113 2.29 -7.97 -4.76
CA ARG A 113 1.40 -6.94 -4.20
C ARG A 113 1.80 -5.54 -4.67
N ALA A 114 3.06 -5.15 -4.46
CA ALA A 114 3.56 -3.84 -4.88
C ALA A 114 3.49 -3.62 -6.41
N VAL A 115 3.67 -4.67 -7.20
CA VAL A 115 3.53 -4.62 -8.66
C VAL A 115 2.08 -4.38 -9.08
N PHE A 116 1.14 -5.09 -8.46
CA PHE A 116 -0.30 -4.91 -8.69
C PHE A 116 -0.74 -3.48 -8.36
N ASP A 117 -0.38 -2.99 -7.16
CA ASP A 117 -0.76 -1.66 -6.69
C ASP A 117 -0.17 -0.56 -7.59
N LEU A 118 1.09 -0.71 -8.00
CA LEU A 118 1.73 0.23 -8.91
C LEU A 118 1.05 0.24 -10.29
N ALA A 119 0.71 -0.92 -10.83
CA ALA A 119 0.03 -1.00 -12.12
C ALA A 119 -1.35 -0.33 -12.08
N ALA A 120 -2.14 -0.59 -11.03
CA ALA A 120 -3.44 0.03 -10.80
C ALA A 120 -3.30 1.55 -10.66
N ALA A 121 -2.37 2.04 -9.82
CA ALA A 121 -2.15 3.47 -9.60
C ALA A 121 -1.68 4.23 -10.84
N LEU A 122 -0.99 3.56 -11.78
CA LEU A 122 -0.54 4.18 -13.03
C LEU A 122 -1.67 4.41 -14.04
N GLY A 123 -2.79 3.67 -13.94
CA GLY A 123 -3.95 3.79 -14.83
C GLY A 123 -3.65 3.51 -16.31
N ARG A 124 -2.50 2.87 -16.60
CA ARG A 124 -2.05 2.53 -17.95
C ARG A 124 -1.15 1.29 -17.91
N PRO A 125 -0.98 0.56 -19.02
CA PRO A 125 -0.02 -0.54 -19.10
C PRO A 125 1.42 -0.05 -18.80
N PRO A 126 2.06 -0.49 -17.69
CA PRO A 126 3.37 0.04 -17.30
C PRO A 126 4.51 -0.30 -18.28
N TRP A 127 4.33 -1.37 -19.07
CA TRP A 127 5.25 -1.80 -20.13
C TRP A 127 5.09 -1.05 -21.46
N ALA A 128 4.12 -0.12 -21.57
CA ALA A 128 3.95 0.69 -22.77
C ALA A 128 4.91 1.89 -22.75
N PHE A 129 5.81 1.96 -23.73
CA PHE A 129 6.76 3.04 -23.90
C PHE A 129 6.41 3.90 -25.12
N ALA A 130 6.53 5.23 -24.98
CA ALA A 130 6.27 6.16 -26.09
C ALA A 130 7.23 5.99 -27.30
N TRP A 131 8.43 5.43 -27.07
CA TRP A 131 9.45 5.23 -28.11
C TRP A 131 9.96 3.78 -28.12
N PRO A 132 9.26 2.89 -28.84
CA PRO A 132 9.58 1.48 -29.06
C PRO A 132 11.07 1.15 -29.25
N ALA A 133 11.71 1.71 -30.28
CA ALA A 133 13.09 1.38 -30.63
C ALA A 133 14.10 1.78 -29.54
N ALA A 134 13.83 2.86 -28.82
CA ALA A 134 14.67 3.31 -27.73
C ALA A 134 14.47 2.44 -26.47
N SER A 135 13.22 2.04 -26.17
CA SER A 135 12.95 1.12 -25.07
C SER A 135 13.60 -0.24 -25.30
N ASP A 136 13.61 -0.77 -26.52
CA ASP A 136 14.23 -2.08 -26.81
C ASP A 136 15.72 -2.10 -26.45
N ARG A 137 16.44 -1.00 -26.66
CA ARG A 137 17.86 -0.89 -26.29
C ARG A 137 18.06 -0.99 -24.77
N ILE A 138 17.18 -0.37 -23.98
CA ILE A 138 17.28 -0.44 -22.52
C ILE A 138 16.81 -1.79 -22.01
N LEU A 139 15.68 -2.30 -22.50
CA LEU A 139 15.15 -3.61 -22.09
C LEU A 139 16.17 -4.73 -22.34
N LYS A 140 16.87 -4.70 -23.49
CA LYS A 140 17.97 -5.65 -23.77
C LYS A 140 19.07 -5.61 -22.70
N ARG A 141 19.44 -4.42 -22.19
CA ARG A 141 20.42 -4.29 -21.09
C ARG A 141 19.88 -4.80 -19.75
N LEU A 142 18.55 -4.86 -19.60
CA LEU A 142 17.88 -5.45 -18.45
C LEU A 142 17.65 -6.96 -18.61
N GLY A 143 18.06 -7.57 -19.75
CA GLY A 143 17.86 -8.99 -20.02
C GLY A 143 16.48 -9.32 -20.61
N PHE A 144 15.74 -8.33 -21.10
CA PHE A 144 14.41 -8.51 -21.66
C PHE A 144 14.34 -8.13 -23.14
N ASP A 145 13.55 -8.89 -23.90
CA ASP A 145 12.84 -8.31 -25.04
C ASP A 145 11.51 -7.70 -24.60
N ARG A 146 10.83 -6.99 -25.50
CA ARG A 146 9.57 -6.30 -25.15
C ARG A 146 8.45 -7.25 -24.75
N SER A 147 8.34 -8.40 -25.40
CA SER A 147 7.30 -9.39 -25.11
C SER A 147 7.53 -10.00 -23.74
N ALA A 148 8.76 -10.41 -23.45
CA ALA A 148 9.18 -10.94 -22.16
C ALA A 148 8.99 -9.92 -21.03
N HIS A 149 9.29 -8.63 -21.27
CA HIS A 149 9.07 -7.57 -20.30
C HIS A 149 7.59 -7.32 -20.01
N ALA A 150 6.76 -7.25 -21.07
CA ALA A 150 5.32 -7.13 -20.91
C ALA A 150 4.72 -8.34 -20.19
N LYS A 151 5.22 -9.54 -20.49
CA LYS A 151 4.84 -10.78 -19.78
C LYS A 151 5.22 -10.71 -18.30
N ALA A 152 6.45 -10.29 -17.97
CA ALA A 152 6.89 -10.18 -16.57
C ALA A 152 6.00 -9.24 -15.75
N TRP A 153 5.57 -8.11 -16.33
CA TRP A 153 4.59 -7.24 -15.70
C TRP A 153 3.23 -7.92 -15.51
N LYS A 154 2.67 -8.52 -16.58
CA LYS A 154 1.36 -9.19 -16.53
C LYS A 154 1.35 -10.33 -15.51
N ASP A 155 2.40 -11.14 -15.48
CA ASP A 155 2.51 -12.25 -14.53
C ASP A 155 2.56 -11.72 -13.08
N GLY A 156 3.32 -10.64 -12.80
CA GLY A 156 3.38 -10.03 -11.47
C GLY A 156 2.05 -9.40 -11.04
N ILE A 157 1.36 -8.71 -11.94
CA ILE A 157 0.01 -8.17 -11.69
C ILE A 157 -0.96 -9.32 -11.38
N GLN A 158 -0.91 -10.40 -12.17
CA GLN A 158 -1.78 -11.56 -11.97
C GLN A 158 -1.51 -12.22 -10.61
N ARG A 159 -0.24 -12.46 -10.25
CA ARG A 159 0.10 -13.02 -8.93
C ARG A 159 -0.34 -12.13 -7.78
N GLY A 160 -0.19 -10.80 -7.90
CA GLY A 160 -0.67 -9.87 -6.87
C GLY A 160 -2.19 -9.91 -6.72
N ARG A 161 -2.92 -10.02 -7.85
CA ARG A 161 -4.38 -10.20 -7.86
C ARG A 161 -4.80 -11.55 -7.26
N ASP A 162 -4.05 -12.61 -7.56
CA ASP A 162 -4.32 -13.95 -7.04
C ASP A 162 -4.08 -14.01 -5.52
N GLY A 163 -3.04 -13.35 -5.01
CA GLY A 163 -2.81 -13.21 -3.57
C GLY A 163 -3.98 -12.56 -2.84
N LEU A 164 -4.51 -11.44 -3.36
CA LEU A 164 -5.72 -10.84 -2.80
C LEU A 164 -6.94 -11.76 -2.87
N ARG A 165 -7.07 -12.55 -3.93
CA ARG A 165 -8.16 -13.52 -4.05
C ARG A 165 -8.01 -14.63 -3.01
N ASP A 166 -6.78 -15.07 -2.74
CA ASP A 166 -6.51 -16.03 -1.69
C ASP A 166 -6.83 -15.45 -0.30
N ASP A 167 -6.50 -14.19 -0.03
CA ASP A 167 -6.87 -13.49 1.21
C ASP A 167 -8.40 -13.47 1.41
N ILE A 168 -9.16 -13.14 0.35
CA ILE A 168 -10.63 -13.20 0.36
C ILE A 168 -11.11 -14.62 0.66
N ARG A 169 -10.55 -15.65 0.01
CA ARG A 169 -10.92 -17.05 0.26
C ARG A 169 -10.64 -17.46 1.71
N THR A 170 -9.50 -17.07 2.27
CA THR A 170 -9.18 -17.35 3.68
C THR A 170 -10.19 -16.67 4.62
N MET A 171 -10.65 -15.46 4.30
CA MET A 171 -11.69 -14.81 5.08
C MET A 171 -13.04 -15.55 4.99
N GLU A 172 -13.40 -16.06 3.81
CA GLU A 172 -14.61 -16.87 3.62
C GLU A 172 -14.56 -18.18 4.44
N GLU A 173 -13.42 -18.86 4.44
CA GLU A 173 -13.20 -20.07 5.25
C GLU A 173 -13.31 -19.78 6.75
N ARG A 174 -12.76 -18.64 7.19
CA ARG A 174 -12.92 -18.17 8.58
C ARG A 174 -14.37 -17.89 8.91
N ARG A 175 -15.08 -17.14 8.08
CA ARG A 175 -16.50 -16.84 8.24
C ARG A 175 -17.33 -18.10 8.42
N GLU A 176 -17.08 -19.13 7.60
CA GLU A 176 -17.78 -20.41 7.69
C GLU A 176 -17.50 -21.14 9.02
N THR A 177 -16.26 -21.06 9.49
CA THR A 177 -15.87 -21.64 10.79
C THR A 177 -16.60 -20.95 11.94
N VAL A 178 -16.62 -19.61 11.94
CA VAL A 178 -17.30 -18.80 12.96
C VAL A 178 -18.81 -19.04 12.93
N ALA A 179 -19.42 -19.13 11.74
CA ALA A 179 -20.84 -19.41 11.60
C ALA A 179 -21.26 -20.77 12.19
N LYS A 180 -20.46 -21.82 11.99
CA LYS A 180 -20.70 -23.14 12.60
C LYS A 180 -20.64 -23.08 14.12
N ARG A 181 -19.67 -22.36 14.67
CA ARG A 181 -19.52 -22.17 16.12
C ARG A 181 -20.70 -21.39 16.69
N LEU A 182 -21.08 -20.29 16.04
CA LEU A 182 -22.23 -19.49 16.44
C LEU A 182 -23.52 -20.32 16.41
N HIS A 183 -23.74 -21.12 15.36
CA HIS A 183 -24.92 -21.97 15.26
C HIS A 183 -24.99 -22.99 16.43
N ALA A 184 -23.89 -23.67 16.73
CA ALA A 184 -23.84 -24.59 17.87
C ALA A 184 -24.04 -23.89 19.23
N TRP A 185 -23.52 -22.67 19.38
CA TRP A 185 -23.71 -21.87 20.60
C TRP A 185 -25.17 -21.41 20.77
N LEU A 186 -25.84 -21.05 19.67
CA LEU A 186 -27.24 -20.61 19.69
C LEU A 186 -28.21 -21.70 20.16
N ASP A 187 -27.90 -22.97 19.94
CA ASP A 187 -28.72 -24.09 20.41
C ASP A 187 -28.79 -24.15 21.96
N ASP A 188 -27.79 -23.60 22.65
CA ASP A 188 -27.65 -23.62 24.11
C ASP A 188 -28.06 -22.29 24.79
N VAL A 189 -28.34 -21.22 24.02
CA VAL A 189 -28.55 -19.86 24.55
C VAL A 189 -30.01 -19.41 24.43
N GLY A 190 -30.60 -19.03 25.57
CA GLY A 190 -31.96 -18.48 25.66
C GLY A 190 -32.09 -16.97 25.51
N ASP A 191 -30.99 -16.24 25.23
CA ASP A 191 -30.97 -14.77 25.11
C ASP A 191 -31.17 -14.31 23.66
N GLU A 192 -32.43 -14.10 23.29
CA GLU A 192 -32.86 -13.74 21.93
C GLU A 192 -32.25 -12.42 21.39
N PRO A 193 -32.12 -11.32 22.18
CA PRO A 193 -31.41 -10.12 21.73
C PRO A 193 -29.96 -10.35 21.32
N THR A 194 -29.17 -11.07 22.14
CA THR A 194 -27.77 -11.36 21.84
C THR A 194 -27.64 -12.29 20.64
N ALA A 195 -28.52 -13.30 20.55
CA ALA A 195 -28.61 -14.17 19.38
C ALA A 195 -28.87 -13.39 18.08
N THR A 196 -29.84 -12.49 18.10
CA THR A 196 -30.20 -11.65 16.95
C THR A 196 -29.06 -10.71 16.55
N HIS A 197 -28.42 -10.06 17.53
CA HIS A 197 -27.28 -9.17 17.28
C HIS A 197 -26.13 -9.90 16.59
N ARG A 198 -25.73 -11.07 17.11
CA ARG A 198 -24.64 -11.87 16.54
C ARG A 198 -24.96 -12.37 15.12
N GLN A 199 -26.21 -12.76 14.86
CA GLN A 199 -26.64 -13.10 13.51
C GLN A 199 -26.54 -11.92 12.54
N HIS A 200 -26.97 -10.73 12.96
CA HIS A 200 -26.86 -9.52 12.15
C HIS A 200 -25.39 -9.17 11.83
N ARG A 201 -24.50 -9.23 12.82
CA ARG A 201 -23.07 -8.97 12.63
C ARG A 201 -22.40 -10.00 11.71
N LEU A 202 -22.86 -11.25 11.70
CA LEU A 202 -22.41 -12.25 10.73
C LEU A 202 -22.84 -11.89 9.30
N ILE A 203 -24.04 -11.31 9.11
CA ILE A 203 -24.50 -10.80 7.82
C ILE A 203 -23.64 -9.60 7.38
N ASP A 204 -23.33 -8.68 8.28
CA ASP A 204 -22.43 -7.55 7.98
C ASP A 204 -21.07 -8.04 7.43
N ALA A 205 -20.54 -9.13 8.00
CA ALA A 205 -19.30 -9.74 7.53
C ALA A 205 -19.42 -10.30 6.10
N ASP A 206 -20.57 -10.89 5.73
CA ASP A 206 -20.83 -11.37 4.37
C ASP A 206 -20.87 -10.21 3.36
N GLU A 207 -21.52 -9.11 3.71
CA GLU A 207 -21.59 -7.90 2.88
C GLU A 207 -20.20 -7.31 2.63
N ASP A 208 -19.35 -7.28 3.66
CA ASP A 208 -17.98 -6.80 3.55
C ASP A 208 -17.09 -7.73 2.71
N ILE A 209 -17.26 -9.05 2.83
CA ILE A 209 -16.59 -10.01 1.93
C ILE A 209 -17.05 -9.77 0.48
N GLU A 210 -18.34 -9.54 0.23
CA GLU A 210 -18.81 -9.19 -1.12
C GLU A 210 -18.21 -7.87 -1.62
N GLN A 211 -18.11 -6.86 -0.75
CA GLN A 211 -17.48 -5.59 -1.09
C GLN A 211 -15.99 -5.75 -1.44
N SER A 212 -15.28 -6.64 -0.74
CA SER A 212 -13.88 -6.96 -1.07
C SER A 212 -13.74 -7.54 -2.48
N ARG A 213 -14.65 -8.43 -2.89
CA ARG A 213 -14.70 -9.01 -4.25
C ARG A 213 -14.98 -7.94 -5.31
N LYS A 214 -15.90 -7.01 -5.02
CA LYS A 214 -16.20 -5.85 -5.89
C LYS A 214 -14.95 -4.97 -6.06
N ALA A 215 -14.28 -4.63 -4.96
CA ALA A 215 -13.06 -3.84 -5.01
C ALA A 215 -11.92 -4.52 -5.80
N LEU A 216 -11.77 -5.86 -5.66
CA LEU A 216 -10.78 -6.61 -6.44
C LEU A 216 -11.09 -6.58 -7.95
N ASN A 217 -12.35 -6.58 -8.34
CA ASN A 217 -12.75 -6.47 -9.74
C ASN A 217 -12.43 -5.10 -10.35
N GLU A 218 -12.36 -4.06 -9.52
CA GLU A 218 -11.97 -2.70 -9.89
C GLU A 218 -10.46 -2.45 -9.76
N ASP A 219 -9.67 -3.51 -9.51
CA ASP A 219 -8.25 -3.44 -9.17
C ASP A 219 -7.94 -2.49 -7.99
N HIS A 220 -8.92 -2.28 -7.10
CA HIS A 220 -8.81 -1.40 -5.94
C HIS A 220 -8.35 -2.15 -4.69
N ALA A 221 -7.06 -2.48 -4.72
CA ALA A 221 -6.27 -3.03 -3.63
C ALA A 221 -6.60 -2.52 -2.20
N PRO A 222 -6.53 -1.21 -1.88
CA PRO A 222 -6.90 -0.71 -0.55
C PRO A 222 -8.38 -0.95 -0.18
N GLY A 223 -9.27 -1.03 -1.16
CA GLY A 223 -10.68 -1.35 -0.94
C GLY A 223 -10.87 -2.78 -0.46
N VAL A 224 -10.11 -3.72 -1.02
CA VAL A 224 -10.09 -5.13 -0.59
C VAL A 224 -9.67 -5.21 0.88
N GLU A 225 -8.51 -4.64 1.22
CA GLU A 225 -7.97 -4.69 2.59
C GLU A 225 -8.90 -4.04 3.62
N ARG A 226 -9.47 -2.87 3.30
CA ARG A 226 -10.43 -2.19 4.20
C ARG A 226 -11.72 -2.99 4.40
N ALA A 227 -12.20 -3.68 3.37
CA ALA A 227 -13.39 -4.51 3.47
C ALA A 227 -13.10 -5.79 4.28
N LEU A 228 -11.97 -6.46 4.01
CA LEU A 228 -11.54 -7.61 4.80
C LEU A 228 -11.30 -7.27 6.27
N ALA A 229 -10.72 -6.11 6.58
CA ALA A 229 -10.54 -5.65 7.96
C ALA A 229 -11.86 -5.43 8.71
N ARG A 230 -12.91 -4.96 8.02
CA ARG A 230 -14.25 -4.79 8.62
C ARG A 230 -14.98 -6.13 8.79
N ALA A 231 -14.89 -7.01 7.79
CA ALA A 231 -15.38 -8.39 7.92
C ALA A 231 -14.71 -9.10 9.11
N GLU A 232 -13.39 -9.00 9.21
CA GLU A 232 -12.61 -9.54 10.33
C GLU A 232 -13.10 -9.01 11.69
N ALA A 233 -13.29 -7.70 11.81
CA ALA A 233 -13.78 -7.09 13.05
C ALA A 233 -15.19 -7.59 13.42
N ALA A 234 -16.08 -7.75 12.42
CA ALA A 234 -17.41 -8.32 12.64
C ALA A 234 -17.34 -9.79 13.07
N LEU A 235 -16.44 -10.58 12.48
CA LEU A 235 -16.25 -11.99 12.84
C LEU A 235 -15.71 -12.18 14.25
N ILE A 236 -14.79 -11.33 14.71
CA ILE A 236 -14.27 -11.34 16.08
C ILE A 236 -15.41 -11.07 17.09
N GLU A 237 -16.29 -10.11 16.80
CA GLU A 237 -17.40 -9.75 17.68
C GLU A 237 -18.43 -10.87 17.87
N VAL A 238 -18.55 -11.76 16.87
CA VAL A 238 -19.55 -12.85 16.88
C VAL A 238 -18.98 -14.21 17.24
N ASP A 239 -17.65 -14.41 17.26
CA ASP A 239 -17.06 -15.71 17.60
C ASP A 239 -17.26 -15.98 19.11
N PRO A 240 -18.07 -17.00 19.49
CA PRO A 240 -18.35 -17.31 20.88
C PRO A 240 -17.11 -17.81 21.65
N LEU A 241 -16.01 -18.14 20.97
CA LEU A 241 -14.73 -18.48 21.61
C LEU A 241 -13.84 -17.28 21.91
N ASP A 242 -14.09 -16.12 21.30
CA ASP A 242 -13.39 -14.86 21.60
C ASP A 242 -13.97 -14.14 22.83
N ASP A 243 -15.07 -14.64 23.40
CA ASP A 243 -15.55 -14.27 24.73
C ASP A 243 -14.57 -14.76 25.81
N ALA A 244 -13.44 -14.07 25.97
CA ALA A 244 -12.86 -13.93 27.31
C ALA A 244 -13.95 -13.31 28.20
N PRO A 245 -14.12 -13.77 29.46
CA PRO A 245 -15.14 -13.20 30.32
C PRO A 245 -14.87 -11.70 30.45
N VAL A 246 -15.76 -10.88 29.88
CA VAL A 246 -15.84 -9.45 30.19
C VAL A 246 -16.31 -9.38 31.64
N GLY A 247 -15.34 -9.54 32.54
CA GLY A 247 -15.50 -9.28 33.96
C GLY A 247 -15.68 -7.78 34.12
N GLY A 248 -16.79 -7.40 34.73
CA GLY A 248 -16.99 -6.06 35.28
C GLY A 248 -18.07 -5.28 34.57
N GLN A 249 -19.27 -5.35 35.13
CA GLN A 249 -20.19 -4.23 35.13
C GLN A 249 -19.40 -2.96 35.48
N SER A 250 -19.29 -2.03 34.55
CA SER A 250 -18.95 -0.65 34.86
C SER A 250 -20.17 -0.02 35.51
N GLU A 251 -20.41 -0.34 36.79
CA GLU A 251 -21.15 0.57 37.65
C GLU A 251 -20.32 1.86 37.77
N GLY A 252 -20.97 2.96 37.40
CA GLY A 252 -20.34 4.25 37.32
C GLY A 252 -19.83 4.75 38.66
N VAL A 253 -18.59 5.22 38.67
CA VAL A 253 -18.20 6.40 39.44
C VAL A 253 -17.27 7.22 38.56
N THR A 254 -17.81 8.27 37.95
CA THR A 254 -17.01 9.36 37.41
C THR A 254 -16.46 10.13 38.62
N SER A 255 -15.22 9.83 39.03
CA SER A 255 -14.51 10.69 39.97
C SER A 255 -14.14 11.98 39.24
N VAL A 256 -14.94 13.02 39.45
CA VAL A 256 -14.62 14.40 39.10
C VAL A 256 -13.38 14.80 39.90
N LEU A 257 -12.26 15.02 39.21
CA LEU A 257 -11.12 15.74 39.76
C LEU A 257 -11.54 17.20 39.90
N THR A 258 -11.92 17.61 41.10
CA THR A 258 -11.92 19.03 41.49
C THR A 258 -10.48 19.49 41.57
N VAL A 259 -10.02 20.15 40.51
CA VAL A 259 -8.86 21.04 40.57
C VAL A 259 -9.38 22.37 41.08
N GLU A 260 -9.13 22.68 42.34
CA GLU A 260 -9.24 24.04 42.86
C GLU A 260 -8.08 24.85 42.28
N ASP A 261 -8.35 25.59 41.19
CA ASP A 261 -7.48 26.67 40.71
C ASP A 261 -7.92 27.96 41.44
N ASP A 262 -7.19 28.32 42.49
CA ASP A 262 -7.19 29.67 43.05
C ASP A 262 -6.56 30.62 42.02
N LEU A 263 -7.41 31.27 41.21
CA LEU A 263 -7.02 32.38 40.37
C LEU A 263 -7.14 33.69 41.18
N ASP A 264 -6.00 34.18 41.66
CA ASP A 264 -5.86 35.56 42.13
C ASP A 264 -6.12 36.53 40.97
N VAL A 265 -7.24 37.23 41.04
CA VAL A 265 -7.62 38.29 40.10
C VAL A 265 -6.74 39.52 40.37
N VAL A 266 -5.94 39.88 39.36
CA VAL A 266 -5.18 41.14 39.29
C VAL A 266 -6.16 42.29 39.02
N ASP A 267 -6.28 43.21 39.97
CA ASP A 267 -6.98 44.48 39.77
C ASP A 267 -6.02 45.48 39.09
N LEU A 268 -6.35 45.86 37.85
CA LEU A 268 -5.68 46.94 37.13
C LEU A 268 -6.50 48.23 37.29
N THR A 269 -6.04 49.11 38.18
CA THR A 269 -6.33 50.55 38.17
C THR A 269 -5.04 51.34 38.24
#